data_AF-A0A1Y1KP35-F1
#
_entry.id   AF-A0A1Y1KP35-F1
#
_cell.length_a   1.000
_cell.length_b   1.000
_cell.length_c   1.000
_cell.angle_alpha   90.00
_cell.angle_beta   90.00
_cell.angle_gamma   90.00
#
_symmetry.space_group_name_H-M   'P 1'
#
loop_
_entity.id
_entity.type
_entity.pdbx_description
1 polymer ?
#
loop_
_entity_poly.entity_id
_entity_poly.type
_entity_poly.pdbx_seq_one_letter_code
_entity_poly.pdbx_strand_id
1 'polypeptide(L)'
;MQIGRQPTYNISRGAELCDKVRKWGVKFDGRTDPLSFLERLEELQACYQLSDNDLLSALPELLKDKALLWYRNNKILWIEWNDFIQSFKLQFLPPRYQYKLEEEIRNRLQHNNENASDYATALLTLMRRHGKMQATDQLERIYENLRVEYKYYVRRQDFKTLTELLQLTGEFEALPDQRTIFQRSSSPAPRVRFAETNQPGKNQPTATDIKQTSSTGTKFSETGIYRNNLTCWRCGEKGHTKFQCTGKFKLFCGRCGREGILARECPCPRSENYYRH
;
A
#
# COMPACT_ATOMS: atom_id res chain seq x y z
N MET A 1 -32.23 -45.43 40.79
CA MET A 1 -31.44 -44.27 40.35
C MET A 1 -30.39 -44.75 39.37
N GLN A 2 -30.61 -44.53 38.07
CA GLN A 2 -29.66 -44.92 37.02
C GLN A 2 -28.48 -43.94 37.03
N ILE A 3 -27.29 -44.49 37.30
CA ILE A 3 -26.03 -43.78 37.19
C ILE A 3 -25.71 -43.69 35.70
N GLY A 4 -25.71 -42.45 35.17
CA GLY A 4 -25.40 -42.18 33.77
C GLY A 4 -24.00 -42.69 33.39
N ARG A 5 -23.94 -43.48 32.32
CA ARG A 5 -22.68 -43.94 31.72
C ARG A 5 -21.90 -42.73 31.20
N GLN A 6 -20.68 -42.53 31.69
CA GLN A 6 -19.73 -41.63 31.05
C GLN A 6 -19.35 -42.18 29.66
N PRO A 7 -19.16 -41.32 28.66
CA PRO A 7 -18.74 -41.76 27.33
C PRO A 7 -17.31 -42.33 27.44
N THR A 8 -17.17 -43.62 27.14
CA THR A 8 -15.88 -44.30 27.06
C THR A 8 -15.09 -43.72 25.88
N TYR A 9 -14.27 -42.70 26.13
CA TYR A 9 -13.29 -42.24 25.17
C TYR A 9 -12.34 -43.42 24.91
N ASN A 10 -12.36 -43.95 23.68
CA ASN A 10 -11.51 -45.07 23.31
C ASN A 10 -10.05 -44.61 23.41
N ILE A 11 -9.31 -45.13 24.39
CA ILE A 11 -7.94 -44.69 24.73
C ILE A 11 -7.03 -44.74 23.49
N SER A 12 -7.27 -45.67 22.56
CA SER A 12 -6.55 -45.76 21.27
C SER A 12 -6.75 -44.52 20.40
N ARG A 13 -8.00 -44.03 20.28
CA ARG A 13 -8.34 -42.86 19.46
C ARG A 13 -7.71 -41.58 20.02
N GLY A 14 -7.67 -41.44 21.35
CA GLY A 14 -7.02 -40.31 22.02
C GLY A 14 -5.51 -40.29 21.79
N ALA A 15 -4.84 -41.45 21.91
CA ALA A 15 -3.41 -41.56 21.65
C ALA A 15 -3.07 -41.25 20.18
N GLU A 16 -3.81 -41.83 19.23
CA GLU A 16 -3.64 -41.57 17.80
C GLU A 16 -3.86 -40.10 17.43
N LEU A 17 -4.84 -39.45 18.07
CA LEU A 17 -5.09 -38.02 17.90
C LEU A 17 -3.92 -37.18 18.41
N CYS A 18 -3.45 -37.42 19.63
CA CYS A 18 -2.29 -36.71 20.18
C CYS A 18 -1.03 -36.90 19.32
N ASP A 19 -0.80 -38.11 18.80
CA ASP A 19 0.31 -38.38 17.89
C ASP A 19 0.18 -37.65 16.55
N LYS A 20 -1.04 -37.53 16.00
CA LYS A 20 -1.31 -36.72 14.80
C LYS A 20 -1.04 -35.24 15.06
N VAL A 21 -1.57 -34.71 16.16
CA VAL A 21 -1.41 -33.29 16.53
C VAL A 21 0.06 -32.96 16.80
N ARG A 22 0.80 -33.86 17.46
CA ARG A 22 2.25 -33.70 17.66
C ARG A 22 3.01 -33.59 16.34
N LYS A 23 2.62 -34.36 15.31
CA LYS A 23 3.24 -34.35 13.97
C LYS A 23 2.98 -33.05 13.20
N TRP A 24 1.98 -32.25 13.57
CA TRP A 24 1.77 -30.95 12.93
C TRP A 24 2.90 -29.96 13.19
N GLY A 25 3.70 -30.16 14.26
CA GLY A 25 4.79 -29.26 14.62
C GLY A 25 4.33 -27.87 15.07
N VAL A 26 3.03 -27.67 15.29
CA VAL A 26 2.45 -26.41 15.75
C VAL A 26 2.59 -26.34 17.26
N LYS A 27 3.25 -25.28 17.76
CA LYS A 27 3.39 -25.00 19.19
C LYS A 27 3.24 -23.51 19.46
N PHE A 28 2.48 -23.16 20.49
CA PHE A 28 2.31 -21.79 20.96
C PHE A 28 2.95 -21.61 22.35
N ASP A 29 3.84 -20.64 22.49
CA ASP A 29 4.56 -20.33 23.74
C ASP A 29 3.97 -19.15 24.52
N GLY A 30 3.02 -18.44 23.92
CA GLY A 30 2.49 -17.18 24.46
C GLY A 30 3.25 -15.93 24.03
N ARG A 31 4.21 -16.03 23.12
CA ARG A 31 4.99 -14.90 22.55
C ARG A 31 4.75 -14.71 21.06
N THR A 32 4.60 -15.80 20.32
CA THR A 32 4.26 -15.76 18.88
C THR A 32 2.89 -15.12 18.65
N ASP A 33 2.62 -14.65 17.43
CA ASP A 33 1.33 -14.03 17.08
C ASP A 33 0.14 -14.97 17.40
N PRO A 34 -0.72 -14.61 18.37
CA PRO A 34 -1.79 -15.51 18.82
C PRO A 34 -2.83 -15.81 17.73
N LEU A 35 -3.09 -14.86 16.83
CA LEU A 35 -4.04 -15.07 15.75
C LEU A 35 -3.50 -16.00 14.67
N SER A 36 -2.24 -15.85 14.26
CA SER A 36 -1.61 -16.81 13.33
C SER A 36 -1.67 -18.24 13.86
N PHE A 37 -1.53 -18.43 15.17
CA PHE A 37 -1.70 -19.74 15.80
C PHE A 37 -3.13 -20.26 15.67
N LEU A 38 -4.14 -19.44 15.99
CA LEU A 38 -5.56 -19.84 15.86
C LEU A 38 -5.95 -20.14 14.42
N GLU A 39 -5.54 -19.30 13.46
CA GLU A 39 -5.79 -19.50 12.03
C GLU A 39 -5.18 -20.82 11.55
N ARG A 40 -3.91 -21.06 11.90
CA ARG A 40 -3.25 -22.31 11.53
C ARG A 40 -3.93 -23.53 12.15
N LEU A 41 -4.47 -23.37 13.35
CA LEU A 41 -5.15 -24.43 14.06
C LEU A 41 -6.52 -24.75 13.43
N GLU A 42 -7.26 -23.72 13.02
CA GLU A 42 -8.54 -23.85 12.30
C GLU A 42 -8.33 -24.54 10.94
N GLU A 43 -7.29 -24.16 10.19
CA GLU A 43 -6.90 -24.83 8.93
C GLU A 43 -6.66 -26.33 9.14
N LEU A 44 -5.88 -26.70 10.17
CA LEU A 44 -5.57 -28.09 10.47
C LEU A 44 -6.81 -28.84 10.95
N GLN A 45 -7.64 -28.22 11.80
CA GLN A 45 -8.89 -28.79 12.24
C GLN A 45 -9.80 -29.13 11.05
N ALA A 46 -9.95 -28.21 10.09
CA ALA A 46 -10.73 -28.40 8.88
C ALA A 46 -10.13 -29.48 7.97
N CYS A 47 -8.80 -29.47 7.73
CA CYS A 47 -8.13 -30.46 6.90
C CYS A 47 -8.28 -31.90 7.42
N TYR A 48 -8.18 -32.08 8.75
CA TYR A 48 -8.28 -33.40 9.39
C TYR A 48 -9.70 -33.74 9.88
N GLN A 49 -10.68 -32.85 9.64
CA GLN A 49 -12.08 -32.99 10.05
C GLN A 49 -12.23 -33.33 11.54
N LEU A 50 -11.43 -32.67 12.38
CA LEU A 50 -11.45 -32.89 13.82
C LEU A 50 -12.60 -32.12 14.46
N SER A 51 -13.28 -32.76 15.41
CA SER A 51 -14.27 -32.06 16.21
C SER A 51 -13.59 -31.10 17.19
N ASP A 52 -14.33 -30.06 17.60
CA ASP A 52 -13.94 -29.12 18.66
C ASP A 52 -13.48 -29.84 19.94
N ASN A 53 -14.18 -30.93 20.30
CA ASN A 53 -13.85 -31.75 21.48
C ASN A 53 -12.57 -32.57 21.31
N ASP A 54 -12.33 -33.12 20.12
CA ASP A 54 -11.06 -33.78 19.80
C ASP A 54 -9.92 -32.77 19.97
N LEU A 55 -10.07 -31.57 19.40
CA LEU A 55 -9.06 -30.52 19.45
C LEU A 55 -8.79 -30.01 20.87
N LEU A 56 -9.83 -29.77 21.68
CA LEU A 56 -9.72 -29.43 23.09
C LEU A 56 -8.88 -30.46 23.86
N SER A 57 -9.10 -31.75 23.60
CA SER A 57 -8.37 -32.83 24.26
C SER A 57 -6.89 -32.87 23.89
N ALA A 58 -6.55 -32.40 22.68
CA ALA A 58 -5.18 -32.38 22.17
C ALA A 58 -4.44 -31.05 22.41
N LEU A 59 -5.09 -30.03 22.99
CA LEU A 59 -4.46 -28.74 23.32
C LEU A 59 -3.14 -28.83 24.11
N PRO A 60 -2.94 -29.75 25.07
CA PRO A 60 -1.65 -29.90 25.75
C PRO A 60 -0.48 -30.14 24.79
N GLU A 61 -0.73 -30.78 23.64
CA GLU A 61 0.26 -31.02 22.60
C GLU A 61 0.49 -29.80 21.69
N LEU A 62 -0.29 -28.73 21.82
CA LEU A 62 -0.17 -27.52 21.00
C LEU A 62 0.42 -26.34 21.78
N LEU A 63 0.53 -26.46 23.11
CA LEU A 63 0.98 -25.38 23.99
C LEU A 63 2.34 -25.73 24.60
N LYS A 64 3.21 -24.73 24.77
CA LYS A 64 4.49 -24.87 25.46
C LYS A 64 4.73 -23.70 26.42
N ASP A 65 5.71 -23.86 27.29
CA ASP A 65 6.18 -22.81 28.21
C ASP A 65 5.05 -22.13 29.01
N LYS A 66 4.97 -20.80 28.95
CA LYS A 66 3.97 -19.99 29.66
C LYS A 66 2.54 -20.35 29.25
N ALA A 67 2.31 -20.64 27.97
CA ALA A 67 0.98 -20.99 27.49
C ALA A 67 0.50 -22.34 28.03
N LEU A 68 1.39 -23.32 28.18
CA LEU A 68 1.04 -24.61 28.79
C LEU A 68 0.73 -24.49 30.28
N LEU A 69 1.47 -23.63 31.00
CA LEU A 69 1.15 -23.33 32.41
C LEU A 69 -0.22 -22.67 32.55
N TRP A 70 -0.51 -21.67 31.69
CA TRP A 70 -1.81 -21.03 31.64
C TRP A 70 -2.94 -22.04 31.34
N TYR A 71 -2.74 -22.96 30.40
CA TYR A 71 -3.69 -24.04 30.12
C TYR A 71 -4.00 -24.88 31.36
N ARG A 72 -2.97 -25.32 32.09
CA ARG A 72 -3.14 -26.19 33.26
C ARG A 72 -4.01 -25.54 34.35
N ASN A 73 -3.94 -24.22 34.47
CA ASN A 73 -4.71 -23.45 35.46
C ASN A 73 -6.15 -23.16 35.03
N ASN A 74 -6.45 -23.17 33.74
CA ASN A 74 -7.76 -22.74 33.21
C ASN A 74 -8.56 -23.86 32.54
N LYS A 75 -7.97 -25.03 32.27
CA LYS A 75 -8.61 -26.12 31.52
C LYS A 75 -9.95 -26.60 32.10
N ILE A 76 -10.17 -26.45 33.39
CA ILE A 76 -11.43 -26.86 34.06
C ILE A 76 -12.59 -25.90 33.76
N LEU A 77 -12.29 -24.69 33.27
CA LEU A 77 -13.25 -23.66 32.94
C LEU A 77 -13.80 -23.80 31.52
N TRP A 78 -13.21 -24.69 30.71
CA TRP A 78 -13.55 -24.81 29.29
C TRP A 78 -14.33 -26.08 29.06
N ILE A 79 -15.59 -25.92 28.70
CA ILE A 79 -16.50 -27.01 28.36
C ILE A 79 -16.58 -27.12 26.84
N GLU A 80 -16.62 -25.97 26.16
CA GLU A 80 -16.69 -25.86 24.71
C GLU A 80 -15.43 -25.22 24.13
N TRP A 81 -15.20 -25.44 22.82
CA TRP A 81 -14.07 -24.81 22.12
C TRP A 81 -14.13 -23.29 22.20
N ASN A 82 -15.33 -22.71 22.18
CA ASN A 82 -15.53 -21.28 22.29
C ASN A 82 -15.05 -20.72 23.65
N ASP A 83 -15.15 -21.47 24.75
CA ASP A 83 -14.65 -21.05 26.06
C ASP A 83 -13.13 -20.90 26.05
N PHE A 84 -12.45 -21.86 25.41
CA PHE A 84 -11.01 -21.78 25.16
C PHE A 84 -10.67 -20.59 24.28
N ILE A 85 -11.35 -20.39 23.15
CA ILE A 85 -11.09 -19.28 22.22
C ILE A 85 -11.26 -17.93 22.92
N GLN A 86 -12.31 -17.75 23.72
CA GLN A 86 -12.53 -16.53 24.48
C GLN A 86 -11.44 -16.30 25.52
N SER A 87 -11.11 -17.33 26.30
CA SER A 87 -10.04 -17.27 27.31
C SER A 87 -8.68 -16.99 26.69
N PHE A 88 -8.38 -17.62 25.56
CA PHE A 88 -7.14 -17.44 24.80
C PHE A 88 -7.01 -16.01 24.28
N LYS A 89 -8.08 -15.49 23.66
CA LYS A 89 -8.12 -14.10 23.18
C LYS A 89 -7.93 -13.12 24.34
N LEU A 90 -8.60 -13.33 25.48
CA LEU A 90 -8.47 -12.48 26.65
C LEU A 90 -7.06 -12.48 27.24
N GLN A 91 -6.40 -13.65 27.25
CA GLN A 91 -5.08 -13.81 27.85
C GLN A 91 -3.93 -13.30 26.97
N PHE A 92 -4.01 -13.53 25.65
CA PHE A 92 -2.87 -13.35 24.75
C PHE A 92 -3.04 -12.20 23.76
N LEU A 93 -4.26 -11.69 23.54
CA LEU A 93 -4.42 -10.48 22.73
C LEU A 93 -4.28 -9.22 23.59
N PRO A 94 -3.66 -8.15 23.06
CA PRO A 94 -3.62 -6.88 23.76
C PRO A 94 -5.01 -6.33 24.12
N PRO A 95 -5.14 -5.58 25.23
CA PRO A 95 -6.35 -4.83 25.50
C PRO A 95 -6.70 -3.92 24.32
N ARG A 96 -8.00 -3.85 24.00
CA ARG A 96 -8.52 -3.09 22.85
C ARG A 96 -7.87 -3.52 21.52
N TYR A 97 -7.56 -4.80 21.36
CA TYR A 97 -6.96 -5.36 20.15
C TYR A 97 -7.67 -4.92 18.86
N GLN A 98 -9.01 -4.94 18.85
CA GLN A 98 -9.81 -4.50 17.71
C GLN A 98 -9.52 -3.05 17.31
N TYR A 99 -9.45 -2.14 18.29
CA TYR A 99 -9.10 -0.74 18.05
C TYR A 99 -7.68 -0.59 17.50
N LYS A 100 -6.70 -1.32 18.07
CA LYS A 100 -5.32 -1.30 17.57
C LYS A 100 -5.24 -1.80 16.13
N LEU A 101 -6.01 -2.84 15.81
CA LEU A 101 -6.06 -3.40 14.47
C LEU A 101 -6.70 -2.43 13.47
N GLU A 102 -7.79 -1.74 13.86
CA GLU A 102 -8.39 -0.67 13.04
C GLU A 102 -7.40 0.48 12.78
N GLU A 103 -6.63 0.88 13.80
CA GLU A 103 -5.59 1.89 13.67
C GLU A 103 -4.45 1.42 12.76
N GLU A 104 -4.01 0.17 12.91
CA GLU A 104 -2.99 -0.44 12.06
C GLU A 104 -3.45 -0.51 10.60
N ILE A 105 -4.67 -0.96 10.34
CA ILE A 105 -5.28 -0.96 9.00
C ILE A 105 -5.30 0.45 8.42
N ARG A 106 -5.70 1.46 9.20
CA ARG A 106 -5.77 2.85 8.75
C ARG A 106 -4.40 3.39 8.40
N ASN A 107 -3.39 3.08 9.20
CA ASN A 107 -2.04 3.62 9.07
C ASN A 107 -1.11 2.77 8.19
N ARG A 108 -1.55 1.58 7.76
CA ARG A 108 -0.78 0.71 6.86
C ARG A 108 -0.81 1.26 5.44
N LEU A 109 0.13 2.15 5.16
CA LEU A 109 0.40 2.68 3.82
C LEU A 109 1.37 1.77 3.07
N GLN A 110 1.31 1.77 1.73
CA GLN A 110 2.31 1.10 0.91
C GLN A 110 3.69 1.74 1.09
N HIS A 111 4.71 0.93 1.35
CA HIS A 111 6.09 1.42 1.51
C HIS A 111 6.81 1.62 0.17
N ASN A 112 7.92 2.39 0.19
CA ASN A 112 8.64 2.74 -1.04
C ASN A 112 9.22 1.53 -1.81
N ASN A 113 9.62 0.48 -1.08
CA ASN A 113 10.23 -0.73 -1.63
C ASN A 113 9.25 -1.91 -1.67
N GLU A 114 7.96 -1.63 -1.59
CA GLU A 114 6.91 -2.64 -1.54
C GLU A 114 6.04 -2.51 -2.80
N ASN A 115 5.94 -3.59 -3.58
CA ASN A 115 5.05 -3.62 -4.73
C ASN A 115 3.58 -3.64 -4.29
N ALA A 116 2.67 -3.36 -5.21
CA ALA A 116 1.25 -3.24 -4.91
C ALA A 116 0.64 -4.56 -4.42
N SER A 117 1.09 -5.71 -4.93
CA SER A 117 0.60 -7.02 -4.50
C SER A 117 0.99 -7.35 -3.06
N ASP A 118 2.25 -7.17 -2.68
CA ASP A 118 2.76 -7.47 -1.34
C ASP A 118 2.09 -6.56 -0.30
N TYR A 119 1.97 -5.27 -0.64
CA TYR A 119 1.21 -4.30 0.14
C TYR A 119 -0.26 -4.71 0.32
N ALA A 120 -0.94 -5.04 -0.77
CA ALA A 120 -2.35 -5.40 -0.72
C ALA A 120 -2.57 -6.68 0.10
N THR A 121 -1.70 -7.67 -0.05
CA THR A 121 -1.72 -8.91 0.76
C THR A 121 -1.51 -8.61 2.25
N ALA A 122 -0.54 -7.76 2.60
CA ALA A 122 -0.31 -7.37 3.98
C ALA A 122 -1.54 -6.65 4.59
N LEU A 123 -2.13 -5.70 3.85
CA LEU A 123 -3.29 -4.95 4.32
C LEU A 123 -4.54 -5.82 4.41
N LEU A 124 -4.79 -6.69 3.42
CA LEU A 124 -5.88 -7.67 3.45
C LEU A 124 -5.74 -8.64 4.61
N THR A 125 -4.51 -9.01 4.99
CA THR A 125 -4.26 -9.87 6.15
C THR A 125 -4.78 -9.21 7.43
N LEU A 126 -4.55 -7.91 7.60
CA LEU A 126 -5.09 -7.14 8.73
C LEU A 126 -6.62 -7.04 8.67
N MET A 127 -7.17 -6.76 7.49
CA MET A 127 -8.63 -6.64 7.28
C MET A 127 -9.37 -7.95 7.54
N ARG A 128 -8.80 -9.07 7.12
CA ARG A 128 -9.31 -10.42 7.40
C ARG A 128 -9.36 -10.69 8.90
N ARG A 129 -8.29 -10.35 9.64
CA ARG A 129 -8.23 -10.48 11.10
C ARG A 129 -9.26 -9.61 11.82
N HIS A 130 -9.61 -8.48 11.24
CA HIS A 130 -10.66 -7.60 11.75
C HIS A 130 -12.07 -8.19 11.53
N GLY A 131 -12.30 -8.85 10.39
CA GLY A 131 -13.49 -9.68 10.14
C GLY A 131 -14.80 -8.93 9.90
N LYS A 132 -14.86 -7.61 10.08
CA LYS A 132 -16.10 -6.80 9.93
C LYS A 132 -16.14 -5.90 8.69
N MET A 133 -15.14 -5.96 7.82
CA MET A 133 -15.01 -5.02 6.71
C MET A 133 -15.55 -5.62 5.41
N GLN A 134 -16.42 -4.89 4.73
CA GLN A 134 -16.98 -5.33 3.45
C GLN A 134 -15.96 -5.25 2.33
N ALA A 135 -16.11 -6.08 1.28
CA ALA A 135 -15.18 -6.12 0.15
C ALA A 135 -15.03 -4.75 -0.56
N THR A 136 -16.10 -3.95 -0.59
CA THR A 136 -16.06 -2.58 -1.12
C THR A 136 -15.18 -1.67 -0.26
N ASP A 137 -15.36 -1.71 1.06
CA ASP A 137 -14.60 -0.87 2.00
C ASP A 137 -13.13 -1.30 2.05
N GLN A 138 -12.87 -2.60 1.92
CA GLN A 138 -11.51 -3.14 1.77
C GLN A 138 -10.85 -2.55 0.52
N LEU A 139 -11.54 -2.59 -0.63
CA LEU A 139 -11.02 -2.05 -1.89
C LEU A 139 -10.74 -0.54 -1.80
N GLU A 140 -11.67 0.24 -1.24
CA GLU A 140 -11.48 1.67 -1.02
C GLU A 140 -10.28 1.94 -0.12
N ARG A 141 -10.17 1.24 1.02
CA ARG A 141 -9.04 1.40 1.94
C ARG A 141 -7.71 1.02 1.29
N ILE A 142 -7.66 -0.05 0.50
CA ILE A 142 -6.45 -0.46 -0.23
C ILE A 142 -6.03 0.63 -1.22
N TYR A 143 -6.98 1.19 -1.98
CA TYR A 143 -6.67 2.28 -2.91
C TYR A 143 -6.30 3.59 -2.18
N GLU A 144 -6.99 3.95 -1.10
CA GLU A 144 -6.67 5.13 -0.27
C GLU A 144 -5.26 5.08 0.30
N ASN A 145 -4.82 3.91 0.75
CA ASN A 145 -3.51 3.71 1.38
C ASN A 145 -2.40 3.38 0.36
N LEU A 146 -2.74 3.27 -0.93
CA LEU A 146 -1.78 3.11 -2.02
C LEU A 146 -0.94 4.38 -2.22
N ARG A 147 0.32 4.19 -2.63
CA ARG A 147 1.25 5.29 -2.94
C ARG A 147 0.71 6.22 -4.02
N VAL A 148 1.04 7.50 -3.90
CA VAL A 148 0.48 8.55 -4.79
C VAL A 148 0.95 8.38 -6.23
N GLU A 149 2.14 7.81 -6.43
CA GLU A 149 2.73 7.55 -7.73
C GLU A 149 1.87 6.60 -8.56
N TYR A 150 1.34 5.55 -7.93
CA TYR A 150 0.39 4.64 -8.56
C TYR A 150 -0.93 5.33 -8.88
N LYS A 151 -1.39 6.25 -8.01
CA LYS A 151 -2.63 7.03 -8.22
C LYS A 151 -2.54 8.03 -9.37
N TYR A 152 -1.34 8.36 -9.85
CA TYR A 152 -1.18 9.14 -11.09
C TYR A 152 -1.46 8.31 -12.33
N TYR A 153 -1.24 6.99 -12.27
CA TYR A 153 -1.51 6.05 -13.35
C TYR A 153 -2.93 5.47 -13.27
N VAL A 154 -3.35 5.03 -12.09
CA VAL A 154 -4.65 4.39 -11.84
C VAL A 154 -5.58 5.35 -11.13
N ARG A 155 -6.72 5.67 -11.73
CA ARG A 155 -7.77 6.46 -11.06
C ARG A 155 -8.78 5.54 -10.42
N ARG A 156 -9.46 6.04 -9.38
CA ARG A 156 -10.52 5.30 -8.68
C ARG A 156 -11.55 4.71 -9.64
N GLN A 157 -11.97 5.44 -10.66
CA GLN A 157 -13.00 4.99 -11.59
C GLN A 157 -12.55 3.87 -12.56
N ASP A 158 -11.25 3.61 -12.68
CA ASP A 158 -10.68 2.70 -13.68
C ASP A 158 -10.79 1.21 -13.25
N PHE A 159 -11.24 0.93 -12.03
CA PHE A 159 -11.41 -0.43 -11.49
C PHE A 159 -12.65 -0.56 -10.60
N LYS A 160 -13.21 -1.77 -10.54
CA LYS A 160 -14.33 -2.17 -9.67
C LYS A 160 -13.96 -3.29 -8.71
N THR A 161 -12.91 -4.05 -9.03
CA THR A 161 -12.45 -5.18 -8.22
C THR A 161 -11.00 -5.00 -7.79
N LEU A 162 -10.59 -5.72 -6.75
CA LEU A 162 -9.19 -5.74 -6.31
C LEU A 162 -8.28 -6.31 -7.40
N THR A 163 -8.73 -7.33 -8.13
CA THR A 163 -7.96 -7.94 -9.23
C THR A 163 -7.64 -6.92 -10.33
N GLU A 164 -8.63 -6.11 -10.73
CA GLU A 164 -8.42 -5.04 -11.72
C GLU A 164 -7.44 -3.98 -11.21
N LEU A 165 -7.55 -3.57 -9.94
CA LEU A 165 -6.59 -2.65 -9.33
C LEU A 165 -5.18 -3.22 -9.40
N LEU A 166 -4.99 -4.47 -8.97
CA LEU A 166 -3.67 -5.11 -8.94
C LEU A 166 -3.07 -5.29 -10.34
N GLN A 167 -3.89 -5.58 -11.35
CA GLN A 167 -3.45 -5.64 -12.73
C GLN A 167 -2.91 -4.28 -13.19
N LEU A 168 -3.68 -3.20 -12.99
CA LEU A 168 -3.27 -1.85 -13.39
C LEU A 168 -2.01 -1.38 -12.64
N THR A 169 -1.86 -1.73 -11.36
CA THR A 169 -0.64 -1.43 -10.61
C THR A 169 0.55 -2.25 -11.08
N GLY A 170 0.35 -3.50 -11.50
CA GLY A 170 1.40 -4.33 -12.07
C GLY A 170 1.88 -3.82 -13.43
N GLU A 171 0.96 -3.30 -14.27
CA GLU A 171 1.31 -2.62 -15.51
C GLU A 171 2.19 -1.39 -15.25
N PHE A 172 1.87 -0.59 -14.23
CA PHE A 172 2.68 0.55 -13.80
C PHE A 172 4.09 0.13 -13.34
N GLU A 173 4.19 -0.94 -12.56
CA GLU A 173 5.48 -1.47 -12.08
C GLU A 173 6.36 -2.03 -13.20
N ALA A 174 5.75 -2.54 -14.27
CA ALA A 174 6.47 -3.02 -15.45
C ALA A 174 7.03 -1.88 -16.32
N LEU A 175 6.61 -0.62 -16.10
CA LEU A 175 7.14 0.51 -16.85
C LEU A 175 8.63 0.73 -16.52
N PRO A 176 9.50 0.88 -17.54
CA PRO A 176 10.92 1.09 -17.31
C PRO A 176 11.16 2.40 -16.54
N ASP A 177 11.91 2.32 -15.44
CA ASP A 177 12.29 3.51 -14.68
C ASP A 177 13.02 4.48 -15.61
N GLN A 178 12.50 5.69 -15.79
CA GLN A 178 13.09 6.71 -16.67
C GLN A 178 14.58 6.93 -16.35
N ARG A 179 15.02 6.70 -15.11
CA ARG A 179 16.43 6.76 -14.71
C ARG A 179 17.33 5.76 -15.46
N THR A 180 16.83 4.55 -15.73
CA THR A 180 17.58 3.50 -16.44
C THR A 180 17.69 3.77 -17.94
N ILE A 181 16.70 4.44 -18.53
CA ILE A 181 16.68 4.80 -19.95
C ILE A 181 17.76 5.85 -20.27
N PHE A 182 17.94 6.85 -19.40
CA PHE A 182 18.98 7.89 -19.56
C PHE A 182 20.42 7.41 -19.29
N GLN A 183 20.60 6.33 -18.50
CA GLN A 183 21.93 5.73 -18.30
C GLN A 183 22.40 4.92 -19.50
N ARG A 184 21.48 4.32 -20.27
CA ARG A 184 21.86 3.58 -21.49
C ARG A 184 22.22 4.50 -22.65
N SER A 185 21.62 5.69 -22.75
CA SER A 185 21.89 6.66 -23.82
C SER A 185 23.12 7.55 -23.57
N SER A 186 23.76 7.46 -22.40
CA SER A 186 24.97 8.22 -22.05
C SER A 186 26.29 7.46 -22.28
N SER A 187 26.26 6.37 -23.07
CA SER A 187 27.50 5.81 -23.62
C SER A 187 28.13 6.85 -24.58
N PRO A 188 29.37 7.33 -24.34
CA PRO A 188 29.97 8.35 -25.18
C PRO A 188 30.19 7.80 -26.59
N ALA A 189 29.60 8.44 -27.59
CA ALA A 189 29.95 8.19 -28.98
C ALA A 189 31.46 8.48 -29.19
N PRO A 190 32.18 7.71 -30.03
CA PRO A 190 33.60 7.94 -30.28
C PRO A 190 33.80 9.35 -30.84
N ARG A 191 34.50 10.18 -30.06
CA ARG A 191 34.71 11.60 -30.33
C ARG A 191 35.71 11.75 -31.48
N VAL A 192 35.22 12.08 -32.67
CA VAL A 192 36.08 12.48 -33.80
C VAL A 192 36.76 13.80 -33.42
N ARG A 193 38.10 13.80 -33.31
CA ARG A 193 38.90 15.00 -33.04
C ARG A 193 39.02 15.82 -34.31
N PHE A 194 38.46 17.03 -34.32
CA PHE A 194 38.83 18.07 -35.26
C PHE A 194 39.79 19.05 -34.58
N ALA A 195 40.85 19.43 -35.29
CA ALA A 195 41.94 20.27 -34.80
C ALA A 195 41.50 21.73 -34.62
N GLU A 196 41.83 22.31 -33.47
CA GLU A 196 41.61 23.71 -33.12
C GLU A 196 42.59 24.64 -33.86
N THR A 197 42.06 25.74 -34.38
CA THR A 197 42.85 26.92 -34.75
C THR A 197 42.39 28.15 -33.95
N ASN A 198 43.38 28.92 -33.53
CA ASN A 198 43.40 29.95 -32.50
C ASN A 198 42.74 31.31 -32.86
N GLN A 199 42.08 31.90 -31.82
CA GLN A 199 42.06 33.32 -31.39
C GLN A 199 41.25 34.41 -32.18
N PRO A 200 41.04 35.65 -31.65
CA PRO A 200 40.59 36.09 -30.29
C PRO A 200 39.65 37.36 -30.29
N GLY A 201 39.14 37.76 -29.10
CA GLY A 201 38.68 39.15 -28.77
C GLY A 201 37.17 39.41 -28.86
N LYS A 202 36.51 40.36 -28.17
CA LYS A 202 36.79 41.28 -27.04
C LYS A 202 35.43 41.94 -26.66
N ASN A 203 35.33 42.40 -25.41
CA ASN A 203 34.52 43.53 -24.90
C ASN A 203 33.00 43.41 -24.57
N GLN A 204 32.70 43.75 -23.31
CA GLN A 204 31.44 44.36 -22.82
C GLN A 204 31.22 45.77 -23.43
N PRO A 205 29.99 46.31 -23.38
CA PRO A 205 29.73 47.35 -22.37
C PRO A 205 28.29 47.35 -21.75
N THR A 206 28.17 48.25 -20.78
CA THR A 206 27.19 48.54 -19.72
C THR A 206 26.06 49.53 -20.08
N ALA A 207 25.07 49.64 -19.16
CA ALA A 207 24.20 50.81 -18.82
C ALA A 207 22.99 51.07 -19.77
N THR A 208 21.80 51.59 -19.39
CA THR A 208 21.28 52.32 -18.21
C THR A 208 19.74 52.45 -18.30
N ASP A 209 19.08 52.67 -17.15
CA ASP A 209 17.87 53.48 -16.85
C ASP A 209 16.55 53.43 -17.67
N ILE A 210 15.40 53.43 -16.96
CA ILE A 210 14.42 54.56 -16.91
C ILE A 210 13.26 54.28 -15.93
N LYS A 211 12.81 55.40 -15.35
CA LYS A 211 11.91 55.71 -14.22
C LYS A 211 10.46 55.21 -14.25
N GLN A 212 9.98 54.96 -13.02
CA GLN A 212 8.72 55.37 -12.36
C GLN A 212 7.55 55.89 -13.21
N THR A 213 6.33 55.40 -12.93
CA THR A 213 5.18 56.24 -12.51
C THR A 213 4.14 55.42 -11.72
N SER A 214 3.47 56.10 -10.81
CA SER A 214 2.46 55.63 -9.86
C SER A 214 1.16 56.40 -10.08
N SER A 215 -0.02 55.75 -10.02
CA SER A 215 -1.22 56.33 -9.38
C SER A 215 -2.46 55.40 -9.38
N THR A 216 -3.02 55.27 -8.17
CA THR A 216 -4.46 55.27 -7.80
C THR A 216 -5.39 54.11 -8.18
N GLY A 217 -5.59 53.25 -7.17
CA GLY A 217 -6.84 52.69 -6.60
C GLY A 217 -8.15 52.63 -7.39
N THR A 218 -8.81 51.49 -7.33
CA THR A 218 -10.13 51.29 -6.68
C THR A 218 -10.39 49.79 -6.51
N LYS A 219 -10.93 49.39 -5.35
CA LYS A 219 -11.29 48.02 -4.99
C LYS A 219 -12.54 47.57 -5.77
N PHE A 220 -12.45 46.47 -6.50
CA PHE A 220 -13.58 45.57 -6.79
C PHE A 220 -13.07 44.13 -6.84
N SER A 221 -13.88 43.23 -6.29
CA SER A 221 -13.67 41.80 -6.13
C SER A 221 -13.68 41.06 -7.47
N GLU A 222 -12.56 40.46 -7.89
CA GLU A 222 -12.54 39.63 -9.10
C GLU A 222 -11.33 38.67 -9.13
N THR A 223 -11.49 37.44 -8.62
CA THR A 223 -10.50 36.35 -8.83
C THR A 223 -10.60 35.74 -10.24
N GLY A 224 -11.02 36.53 -11.23
CA GLY A 224 -11.34 36.12 -12.60
C GLY A 224 -10.22 36.30 -13.63
N ILE A 225 -9.09 36.94 -13.31
CA ILE A 225 -8.16 37.44 -14.34
C ILE A 225 -6.94 36.52 -14.60
N TYR A 226 -6.81 35.39 -13.90
CA TYR A 226 -5.74 34.40 -14.21
C TYR A 226 -6.19 33.24 -15.12
N ARG A 227 -7.43 33.22 -15.60
CA ARG A 227 -8.00 32.04 -16.30
C ARG A 227 -7.89 32.06 -17.82
N ASN A 228 -7.54 33.18 -18.44
CA ASN A 228 -7.59 33.31 -19.91
C ASN A 228 -6.26 33.06 -20.64
N ASN A 229 -5.19 32.68 -19.94
CA ASN A 229 -3.91 32.38 -20.58
C ASN A 229 -3.20 31.14 -20.03
N LEU A 230 -3.85 30.37 -19.14
CA LEU A 230 -3.26 29.14 -18.61
C LEU A 230 -3.45 28.02 -19.63
N THR A 231 -2.33 27.56 -20.21
CA THR A 231 -2.28 26.41 -21.10
C THR A 231 -2.63 25.14 -20.33
N CYS A 232 -3.62 24.38 -20.81
CA CYS A 232 -4.01 23.12 -20.21
C CYS A 232 -2.91 22.07 -20.37
N TRP A 233 -2.29 21.65 -19.27
CA TRP A 233 -1.23 20.64 -19.22
C TRP A 233 -1.65 19.21 -19.63
N ARG A 234 -2.90 19.04 -20.05
CA ARG A 234 -3.42 17.77 -20.59
C ARG A 234 -3.47 17.80 -22.12
N CYS A 235 -4.04 18.83 -22.74
CA CYS A 235 -4.22 18.89 -24.20
C CYS A 235 -3.42 19.98 -24.92
N GLY A 236 -2.81 20.93 -24.19
CA GLY A 236 -2.06 22.04 -24.78
C GLY A 236 -2.88 23.26 -25.19
N GLU A 237 -4.21 23.23 -25.02
CA GLU A 237 -5.10 24.34 -25.38
C GLU A 237 -5.30 25.32 -24.20
N LYS A 238 -5.56 26.59 -24.50
CA LYS A 238 -5.80 27.64 -23.49
C LYS A 238 -7.28 27.73 -23.12
N GLY A 239 -7.57 28.34 -21.97
CA GLY A 239 -8.95 28.70 -21.57
C GLY A 239 -9.65 27.69 -20.66
N HIS A 240 -9.00 26.58 -20.29
CA HIS A 240 -9.51 25.62 -19.31
C HIS A 240 -8.40 24.99 -18.47
N THR A 241 -8.76 24.45 -17.30
CA THR A 241 -7.82 23.78 -16.40
C THR A 241 -7.78 22.26 -16.65
N LYS A 242 -6.75 21.56 -16.13
CA LYS A 242 -6.63 20.09 -16.21
C LYS A 242 -7.91 19.36 -15.76
N PHE A 243 -8.62 19.91 -14.78
CA PHE A 243 -9.85 19.35 -14.22
C PHE A 243 -11.05 19.47 -15.15
N GLN A 244 -11.03 20.40 -16.10
CA GLN A 244 -12.11 20.67 -17.05
C GLN A 244 -11.77 20.21 -18.48
N CYS A 245 -10.67 19.46 -18.64
CA CYS A 245 -10.17 19.05 -19.96
C CYS A 245 -10.78 17.72 -20.42
N THR A 246 -11.58 17.77 -21.49
CA THR A 246 -12.16 16.59 -22.17
C THR A 246 -11.25 16.00 -23.25
N GLY A 247 -10.16 16.68 -23.60
CA GLY A 247 -9.23 16.28 -24.67
C GLY A 247 -8.34 15.08 -24.34
N LYS A 248 -7.75 14.47 -25.38
CA LYS A 248 -6.72 13.43 -25.22
C LYS A 248 -5.42 14.03 -24.68
N PHE A 249 -4.70 13.25 -23.87
CA PHE A 249 -3.42 13.66 -23.33
C PHE A 249 -2.41 13.85 -24.47
N LYS A 250 -1.79 15.02 -24.53
CA LYS A 250 -0.65 15.30 -25.41
C LYS A 250 0.56 15.58 -24.53
N LEU A 251 1.67 14.94 -24.84
CA LEU A 251 2.95 15.29 -24.24
C LEU A 251 3.44 16.56 -24.93
N PHE A 252 3.67 17.65 -24.20
CA PHE A 252 4.20 18.88 -24.78
C PHE A 252 4.95 19.73 -23.75
N CYS A 253 5.78 20.65 -24.26
CA CYS A 253 6.58 21.53 -23.45
C CYS A 253 5.72 22.70 -22.98
N GLY A 254 5.42 22.77 -21.68
CA GLY A 254 4.67 23.89 -21.09
C GLY A 254 5.33 25.27 -21.21
N ARG A 255 6.59 25.35 -21.70
CA ARG A 255 7.30 26.61 -21.94
C ARG A 255 7.19 27.13 -23.38
N CYS A 256 7.29 26.26 -24.37
CA CYS A 256 7.32 26.65 -25.79
C CYS A 256 6.26 25.95 -26.66
N GLY A 257 5.42 25.09 -26.09
CA GLY A 257 4.36 24.37 -26.79
C GLY A 257 4.83 23.18 -27.64
N ARG A 258 6.13 22.86 -27.67
CA ARG A 258 6.66 21.75 -28.49
C ARG A 258 6.07 20.42 -28.07
N GLU A 259 5.38 19.73 -28.99
CA GLU A 259 4.79 18.41 -28.76
C GLU A 259 5.88 17.32 -28.64
N GLY A 260 5.58 16.24 -27.93
CA GLY A 260 6.46 15.09 -27.70
C GLY A 260 7.54 15.26 -26.62
N ILE A 261 7.63 16.40 -25.93
CA ILE A 261 8.72 16.66 -24.97
C ILE A 261 8.27 17.45 -23.74
N LEU A 262 8.68 17.06 -22.54
CA LEU A 262 8.37 17.80 -21.32
C LEU A 262 9.21 19.07 -21.22
N ALA A 263 8.70 20.09 -20.53
CA ALA A 263 9.42 21.35 -20.32
C ALA A 263 10.86 21.10 -19.83
N ARG A 264 11.05 20.22 -18.84
CA ARG A 264 12.36 19.85 -18.27
C ARG A 264 13.38 19.30 -19.27
N GLU A 265 12.92 18.62 -20.31
CA GLU A 265 13.72 17.97 -21.34
C GLU A 265 13.80 18.81 -22.63
N CYS A 266 12.99 19.86 -22.74
CA CYS A 266 12.92 20.70 -23.93
C CYS A 266 14.14 21.63 -24.02
N PRO A 267 14.85 21.69 -25.17
CA PRO A 267 16.01 22.58 -25.38
C PRO A 267 15.63 24.07 -25.52
N CYS A 268 14.38 24.43 -25.19
CA CYS A 268 13.94 25.82 -25.24
C CYS A 268 14.59 26.61 -24.08
N PRO A 269 14.92 27.90 -24.30
CA PRO A 269 15.55 28.73 -23.27
C PRO A 269 14.71 28.72 -21.99
N ARG A 270 15.37 28.44 -20.86
CA ARG A 270 14.74 28.48 -19.54
C ARG A 270 14.51 29.95 -19.20
N SER A 271 13.27 30.42 -19.34
CA SER A 271 12.91 31.75 -18.86
C SER A 271 13.07 31.79 -17.33
N GLU A 272 13.72 32.84 -16.83
CA GLU A 272 14.11 33.03 -15.41
C GLU A 272 12.94 33.14 -14.42
N ASN A 273 11.69 32.87 -14.81
CA ASN A 273 10.51 33.13 -13.98
C ASN A 273 9.54 31.95 -13.83
N TYR A 274 10.00 30.69 -13.83
CA TYR A 274 9.12 29.52 -13.70
C TYR A 274 9.06 28.86 -12.31
N TYR A 275 9.44 29.59 -11.25
CA TYR A 275 9.19 29.17 -9.87
C TYR A 275 8.40 30.24 -9.13
N ARG A 276 7.07 30.27 -9.32
CA ARG A 276 6.15 30.76 -8.30
C ARG A 276 4.83 29.97 -8.35
N HIS A 277 4.67 29.16 -7.31
CA HIS A 277 3.47 28.46 -6.81
C HIS A 277 3.01 27.22 -7.59
#